data_AF-A0A9Q1A5V0-F1
#
_entry.id   AF-A0A9Q1A5V0-F1
#
_cell.length_a   1.000
_cell.length_b   1.000
_cell.length_c   1.000
_cell.angle_alpha   90.00
_cell.angle_beta   90.00
_cell.angle_gamma   90.00
#
_symmetry.space_group_name_H-M   'P 1'
#
loop_
_entity.id
_entity.type
_entity.pdbx_description
1 polymer ?
#
loop_
_entity_poly.entity_id
_entity_poly.type
_entity_poly.pdbx_seq_one_letter_code
_entity_poly.pdbx_strand_id
1 'polypeptide(L)'
;MHADDFRYDHCGVVSGLRDGGYSDDMTLAAVAGAHKKLITSPPVAVFPHPLSSDLSFSRYWNYLRKQTFVLESYMFKANWIMNRALFSSHCYLSWGFVMPYFMALTHVTAALRIYIQGYAREETTFVSNGLLLVSCLAACTFIELFSMWNLTRIEVHLCNILSPEAPRLSLATYNWVLVFIAMLVDNFLYPVSAFRSHFSQSINWSGIRYYLKDGKINKIERSKDKGPKHTDLAWKHLYGKKAAPPKTFFLGGLLRSLEQWQQPKKFDG
;
A
#
# COMPACT_ATOMS: atom_id res chain seq x y z
N MET A 1 -17.38 -11.22 18.33
CA MET A 1 -17.30 -12.48 17.55
C MET A 1 -16.44 -13.43 18.35
N HIS A 2 -16.98 -14.60 18.71
CA HIS A 2 -16.24 -15.62 19.46
C HIS A 2 -15.90 -16.81 18.57
N ALA A 3 -14.93 -17.64 19.00
CA ALA A 3 -14.53 -18.83 18.26
C ALA A 3 -15.70 -19.81 18.02
N ASP A 4 -16.65 -19.85 18.95
CA ASP A 4 -17.84 -20.70 18.84
C ASP A 4 -18.80 -20.21 17.75
N ASP A 5 -18.83 -18.90 17.47
CA ASP A 5 -19.60 -18.35 16.34
C ASP A 5 -19.10 -18.90 14.99
N PHE A 6 -17.81 -19.20 14.90
CA PHE A 6 -17.19 -19.82 13.74
C PHE A 6 -17.41 -21.34 13.75
N ARG A 7 -17.17 -22.02 14.88
CA ARG A 7 -17.28 -23.49 14.98
C ARG A 7 -18.67 -24.02 14.69
N TYR A 8 -19.69 -23.32 15.18
CA TYR A 8 -21.09 -23.73 15.07
C TYR A 8 -21.87 -22.89 14.04
N ASP A 9 -21.17 -22.04 13.29
CA ASP A 9 -21.75 -21.17 12.26
C ASP A 9 -22.92 -20.28 12.75
N HIS A 10 -22.89 -19.84 14.01
CA HIS A 10 -23.99 -19.10 14.67
C HIS A 10 -24.33 -17.73 14.05
N CYS A 11 -23.58 -17.28 13.04
CA CYS A 11 -23.85 -16.06 12.27
C CYS A 11 -23.66 -16.26 10.75
N GLY A 12 -23.65 -17.50 10.27
CA GLY A 12 -23.47 -17.80 8.84
C GLY A 12 -22.09 -17.43 8.28
N VAL A 13 -21.07 -17.31 9.15
CA VAL A 13 -19.69 -16.97 8.77
C VAL A 13 -19.10 -18.06 7.88
N VAL A 14 -19.22 -19.33 8.31
CA VAL A 14 -18.70 -20.48 7.56
C VAL A 14 -19.51 -20.70 6.31
N SER A 15 -20.84 -20.61 6.41
CA SER A 15 -21.73 -20.75 5.24
C SER A 15 -21.44 -19.68 4.17
N GLY A 16 -21.22 -18.43 4.55
CA GLY A 16 -20.95 -17.37 3.59
C GLY A 16 -19.54 -17.42 2.98
N LEU A 17 -18.53 -17.86 3.73
CA LEU A 17 -17.21 -18.17 3.16
C LEU A 17 -17.28 -19.34 2.17
N ARG A 18 -18.11 -20.36 2.45
CA ARG A 18 -18.37 -21.47 1.51
C ARG A 18 -19.13 -21.02 0.27
N ASP A 19 -20.00 -20.02 0.39
CA ASP A 19 -20.75 -19.41 -0.72
C ASP A 19 -19.91 -18.38 -1.53
N GLY A 20 -18.58 -18.49 -1.45
CA GLY A 20 -17.66 -17.69 -2.25
C GLY A 20 -17.29 -16.34 -1.64
N GLY A 21 -17.62 -16.08 -0.37
CA GLY A 21 -17.07 -14.96 0.39
C GLY A 21 -15.53 -15.00 0.44
N TYR A 22 -14.91 -13.83 0.47
CA TYR A 22 -13.45 -13.67 0.52
C TYR A 22 -13.10 -12.49 1.43
N SER A 23 -11.86 -12.48 1.95
CA SER A 23 -11.38 -11.59 3.01
C SER A 23 -12.04 -11.85 4.36
N ASP A 24 -11.31 -12.57 5.22
CA ASP A 24 -11.75 -12.91 6.57
C ASP A 24 -12.10 -11.65 7.36
N ASP A 25 -11.28 -10.60 7.28
CA ASP A 25 -11.46 -9.36 8.07
C ASP A 25 -12.73 -8.59 7.66
N MET A 26 -12.93 -8.36 6.36
CA MET A 26 -14.10 -7.63 5.86
C MET A 26 -15.38 -8.44 6.01
N THR A 27 -15.30 -9.75 5.78
CA THR A 27 -16.41 -10.68 6.01
C THR A 27 -16.82 -10.67 7.48
N LEU A 28 -15.86 -10.83 8.38
CA LEU A 28 -16.11 -10.84 9.82
C LEU A 28 -16.69 -9.50 10.28
N ALA A 29 -16.17 -8.39 9.75
CA ALA A 29 -16.70 -7.06 10.03
C ALA A 29 -18.15 -6.89 9.58
N ALA A 30 -18.47 -7.32 8.36
CA ALA A 30 -19.83 -7.25 7.83
C ALA A 30 -20.81 -8.13 8.63
N VAL A 31 -20.43 -9.37 8.95
CA VAL A 31 -21.27 -10.29 9.74
C VAL A 31 -21.48 -9.74 11.15
N ALA A 32 -20.41 -9.30 11.82
CA ALA A 32 -20.52 -8.75 13.17
C ALA A 32 -21.39 -7.49 13.20
N GLY A 33 -21.26 -6.61 12.20
CA GLY A 33 -22.14 -5.45 12.04
C GLY A 33 -23.61 -5.83 11.85
N ALA A 34 -23.89 -6.82 10.99
CA ALA A 34 -25.24 -7.31 10.74
C ALA A 34 -25.90 -7.91 12.00
N HIS A 35 -25.11 -8.59 12.84
CA HIS A 35 -25.57 -9.22 14.08
C HIS A 35 -25.36 -8.34 15.33
N LYS A 36 -24.98 -7.07 15.17
CA LYS A 36 -24.68 -6.12 16.26
C LYS A 36 -23.70 -6.70 17.30
N LYS A 37 -22.75 -7.52 16.86
CA LYS A 37 -21.71 -8.12 17.71
C LYS A 37 -20.50 -7.20 17.77
N LEU A 38 -19.87 -7.14 18.94
CA LEU A 38 -18.61 -6.46 19.11
C LEU A 38 -17.50 -7.20 18.34
N ILE A 39 -16.65 -6.44 17.65
CA ILE A 39 -15.41 -6.93 17.04
C ILE A 39 -14.27 -6.46 17.93
N THR A 40 -13.33 -7.37 18.21
CA THR A 40 -12.08 -7.04 18.88
C THR A 40 -10.97 -7.26 17.88
N SER A 41 -10.38 -6.18 17.39
CA SER A 41 -9.20 -6.27 16.53
C SER A 41 -7.96 -6.45 17.41
N PRO A 42 -7.09 -7.43 17.12
CA PRO A 42 -5.86 -7.57 17.87
C PRO A 42 -5.01 -6.31 17.65
N PRO A 43 -4.25 -5.84 18.65
CA PRO A 43 -3.45 -4.61 18.52
C PRO A 43 -2.53 -4.62 17.30
N VAL A 44 -2.02 -5.80 16.93
CA VAL A 44 -1.20 -6.01 15.73
C VAL A 44 -1.89 -5.58 14.42
N ALA A 45 -3.22 -5.63 14.33
CA ALA A 45 -3.97 -5.21 13.14
C ALA A 45 -4.18 -3.70 13.04
N VAL A 46 -3.81 -2.95 14.10
CA VAL A 46 -3.92 -1.49 14.16
C VAL A 46 -2.59 -0.81 13.84
N PHE A 47 -1.46 -1.51 14.06
CA PHE A 47 -0.13 -0.93 13.92
C PHE A 47 0.48 -1.10 12.52
N PRO A 48 1.38 -0.18 12.10
CA PRO A 48 2.03 -0.24 10.80
C PRO A 48 2.77 -1.56 10.59
N HIS A 49 2.48 -2.24 9.48
CA HIS A 49 3.18 -3.46 9.12
C HIS A 49 4.38 -3.16 8.21
N PRO A 50 5.61 -3.55 8.60
CA PRO A 50 6.75 -3.40 7.72
C PRO A 50 6.55 -4.26 6.47
N LEU A 51 6.73 -3.65 5.31
CA LEU A 51 6.86 -4.36 4.05
C LEU A 51 8.15 -5.18 4.05
N SER A 52 8.17 -6.26 3.26
CA SER A 52 9.38 -7.08 3.11
C SER A 52 10.54 -6.23 2.58
N SER A 53 11.75 -6.43 3.11
CA SER A 53 12.94 -5.66 2.70
C SER A 53 13.43 -5.97 1.27
N ASP A 54 12.95 -7.08 0.70
CA ASP A 54 13.22 -7.56 -0.67
C ASP A 54 12.05 -7.25 -1.64
N LEU A 55 11.47 -6.05 -1.53
CA LEU A 55 10.29 -5.67 -2.32
C LEU A 55 10.67 -5.33 -3.77
N SER A 56 10.13 -6.11 -4.71
CA SER A 56 10.12 -5.74 -6.14
C SER A 56 8.83 -5.02 -6.50
N PHE A 57 8.85 -4.22 -7.57
CA PHE A 57 7.64 -3.52 -8.04
C PHE A 57 6.47 -4.48 -8.31
N SER A 58 6.73 -5.66 -8.89
CA SER A 58 5.69 -6.67 -9.13
C SER A 58 5.01 -7.14 -7.84
N ARG A 59 5.78 -7.31 -6.75
CA ARG A 59 5.24 -7.69 -5.44
C ARG A 59 4.42 -6.57 -4.82
N TYR A 60 4.93 -5.34 -4.88
CA TYR A 60 4.19 -4.17 -4.42
C TYR A 60 2.89 -3.97 -5.22
N TRP A 61 2.93 -4.10 -6.53
CA TRP A 61 1.75 -4.04 -7.39
C TRP A 61 0.73 -5.13 -7.02
N ASN A 62 1.19 -6.35 -6.78
CA ASN A 62 0.32 -7.42 -6.32
C ASN A 62 -0.26 -7.13 -4.93
N TYR A 63 0.51 -6.54 -4.02
CA TYR A 63 0.04 -6.09 -2.72
C TYR A 63 -1.07 -5.03 -2.83
N LEU A 64 -0.87 -3.98 -3.64
CA LEU A 64 -1.91 -2.98 -3.90
C LEU A 64 -3.17 -3.60 -4.50
N ARG A 65 -3.02 -4.53 -5.44
CA ARG A 65 -4.18 -5.21 -6.03
C ARG A 65 -4.93 -6.08 -5.03
N LYS A 66 -4.27 -6.64 -4.01
CA LYS A 66 -4.97 -7.40 -2.96
C LYS A 66 -5.93 -6.52 -2.18
N GLN A 67 -5.53 -5.30 -1.83
CA GLN A 67 -6.37 -4.36 -1.10
C GLN A 67 -7.63 -4.01 -1.91
N THR A 68 -7.48 -3.77 -3.21
CA THR A 68 -8.61 -3.43 -4.10
C THR A 68 -9.45 -4.63 -4.49
N PHE A 69 -8.85 -5.80 -4.70
CA PHE A 69 -9.55 -7.05 -5.03
C PHE A 69 -10.49 -7.50 -3.92
N VAL A 70 -10.08 -7.30 -2.67
CA VAL A 70 -10.91 -7.63 -1.50
C VAL A 70 -12.22 -6.83 -1.48
N LEU A 71 -12.22 -5.57 -1.95
CA LEU A 71 -13.42 -4.73 -2.06
C LEU A 71 -14.40 -5.20 -3.13
N GLU A 72 -13.98 -6.02 -4.09
CA GLU A 72 -14.89 -6.57 -5.10
C GLU A 72 -15.67 -7.79 -4.56
N SER A 73 -15.15 -8.45 -3.52
CA SER A 73 -15.81 -9.60 -2.91
C SER A 73 -16.88 -9.18 -1.90
N TYR A 74 -17.97 -9.93 -1.84
CA TYR A 74 -19.03 -9.67 -0.86
C TYR A 74 -19.73 -10.96 -0.41
N MET A 75 -20.42 -10.87 0.73
CA MET A 75 -21.30 -11.93 1.23
C MET A 75 -22.77 -11.51 1.29
N PHE A 76 -23.02 -10.26 1.71
CA PHE A 76 -24.37 -9.69 1.79
C PHE A 76 -24.46 -8.43 0.95
N LYS A 77 -25.68 -8.03 0.55
CA LYS A 77 -25.92 -6.80 -0.20
C LYS A 77 -25.42 -5.54 0.54
N ALA A 78 -25.55 -5.50 1.87
CA ALA A 78 -25.02 -4.42 2.69
C ALA A 78 -23.48 -4.32 2.60
N ASN A 79 -22.78 -5.48 2.64
CA ASN A 79 -21.33 -5.54 2.46
C ASN A 79 -20.94 -5.06 1.05
N TRP A 80 -21.67 -5.49 0.03
CA TRP A 80 -21.44 -5.04 -1.35
C TRP A 80 -21.55 -3.51 -1.49
N ILE A 81 -22.59 -2.90 -0.93
CA ILE A 81 -22.75 -1.43 -0.93
C ILE A 81 -21.60 -0.76 -0.20
N MET A 82 -21.24 -1.25 1.00
CA MET A 82 -20.15 -0.70 1.79
C MET A 82 -18.82 -0.77 1.03
N ASN A 83 -18.50 -1.90 0.41
CA ASN A 83 -17.26 -2.08 -0.32
C ASN A 83 -17.22 -1.21 -1.57
N ARG A 84 -18.36 -1.05 -2.27
CA ARG A 84 -18.45 -0.17 -3.44
C ARG A 84 -18.34 1.30 -3.05
N ALA A 85 -18.87 1.69 -1.89
CA ALA A 85 -18.69 3.02 -1.32
C ALA A 85 -17.22 3.25 -0.97
N LEU A 86 -16.59 2.35 -0.19
CA LEU A 86 -15.17 2.44 0.15
C LEU A 86 -14.28 2.50 -1.10
N PHE A 87 -14.56 1.65 -2.09
CA PHE A 87 -13.86 1.64 -3.37
C PHE A 87 -13.95 3.00 -4.07
N SER A 88 -15.18 3.51 -4.25
CA SER A 88 -15.43 4.76 -4.98
C SER A 88 -14.88 5.97 -4.23
N SER A 89 -15.11 6.05 -2.93
CA SER A 89 -14.61 7.12 -2.07
C SER A 89 -13.09 7.14 -2.03
N HIS A 90 -12.43 5.98 -1.89
CA HIS A 90 -10.97 5.94 -1.89
C HIS A 90 -10.41 6.34 -3.25
N CYS A 91 -11.03 5.90 -4.36
CA CYS A 91 -10.61 6.36 -5.69
C CYS A 91 -10.73 7.88 -5.86
N TYR A 92 -11.86 8.44 -5.45
CA TYR A 92 -12.12 9.87 -5.53
C TYR A 92 -11.15 10.67 -4.66
N LEU A 93 -10.93 10.26 -3.41
CA LEU A 93 -10.04 10.94 -2.48
C LEU A 93 -8.58 10.82 -2.91
N SER A 94 -8.13 9.65 -3.38
CA SER A 94 -6.75 9.45 -3.82
C SER A 94 -6.40 10.29 -5.04
N TRP A 95 -7.22 10.29 -6.09
CA TRP A 95 -6.97 11.19 -7.23
C TRP A 95 -7.27 12.65 -6.88
N GLY A 96 -8.27 12.94 -6.07
CA GLY A 96 -8.53 14.28 -5.55
C GLY A 96 -7.34 14.86 -4.77
N PHE A 97 -6.58 14.02 -4.07
CA PHE A 97 -5.33 14.39 -3.42
C PHE A 97 -4.20 14.64 -4.42
N VAL A 98 -4.06 13.80 -5.46
CA VAL A 98 -2.94 13.89 -6.42
C VAL A 98 -3.15 14.99 -7.48
N MET A 99 -4.38 15.22 -7.94
CA MET A 99 -4.66 16.16 -9.04
C MET A 99 -4.18 17.61 -8.80
N PRO A 100 -4.31 18.19 -7.58
CA PRO A 100 -3.78 19.52 -7.29
C PRO A 100 -2.29 19.66 -7.57
N TYR A 101 -1.48 18.61 -7.37
CA TYR A 101 -0.05 18.65 -7.64
C TYR A 101 0.26 18.67 -9.15
N PHE A 102 -0.51 17.95 -9.95
CA PHE A 102 -0.42 18.06 -11.41
C PHE A 102 -0.82 19.46 -11.90
N MET A 103 -1.90 20.02 -11.35
CA MET A 103 -2.31 21.40 -11.65
C MET A 103 -1.27 22.43 -11.19
N ALA A 104 -0.62 22.21 -10.05
CA ALA A 104 0.43 23.09 -9.58
C ALA A 104 1.63 23.10 -10.54
N LEU A 105 2.01 21.93 -11.06
CA LEU A 105 3.06 21.81 -12.07
C LEU A 105 2.70 22.57 -13.36
N THR A 106 1.45 22.48 -13.84
CA THR A 106 1.02 23.23 -15.03
C THR A 106 1.04 24.74 -14.79
N HIS A 107 0.61 25.22 -13.62
CA HIS A 107 0.68 26.64 -13.27
C HIS A 107 2.12 27.16 -13.13
N VAL A 108 3.02 26.40 -12.51
CA VAL A 108 4.44 26.77 -12.37
C VAL A 108 5.13 26.80 -13.75
N THR A 109 4.89 25.80 -14.59
CA THR A 109 5.47 25.76 -15.95
C THR A 109 4.92 26.89 -16.83
N ALA A 110 3.63 27.22 -16.71
CA ALA A 110 3.05 28.39 -17.40
C ALA A 110 3.69 29.71 -16.92
N ALA A 111 3.87 29.88 -15.61
CA ALA A 111 4.52 31.07 -15.05
C ALA A 111 5.97 31.22 -15.54
N LEU A 112 6.73 30.13 -15.52
CA LEU A 112 8.11 30.12 -16.01
C LEU A 112 8.19 30.47 -17.50
N ARG A 113 7.25 29.96 -18.31
CA ARG A 113 7.17 30.27 -19.74
C ARG A 113 6.91 31.76 -19.98
N ILE A 114 5.98 32.37 -19.26
CA ILE A 114 5.70 33.81 -19.36
C ILE A 114 6.92 34.64 -18.96
N TYR A 115 7.59 34.27 -17.86
CA TYR A 115 8.81 34.94 -17.41
C TYR A 115 9.90 34.94 -18.47
N ILE A 116 10.09 33.81 -19.17
CA ILE A 116 11.11 33.66 -20.22
C ILE A 116 10.71 34.40 -21.52
N GLN A 117 9.42 34.37 -21.89
CA GLN A 117 8.95 34.84 -23.20
C GLN A 117 8.42 36.30 -23.20
N GLY A 118 8.28 36.93 -22.03
CA GLY A 118 7.94 38.36 -21.93
C GLY A 118 6.52 38.71 -22.40
N TYR A 119 5.53 37.85 -22.14
CA TYR A 119 4.15 38.00 -22.62
C TYR A 119 3.36 39.16 -22.02
N ALA A 120 2.27 39.54 -22.70
CA ALA A 120 1.40 40.68 -22.41
C ALA A 120 0.57 40.54 -21.10
N ARG A 121 0.09 41.69 -20.60
CA ARG A 121 -0.58 41.89 -19.29
C ARG A 121 -1.80 40.98 -19.02
N GLU A 122 -2.56 40.57 -20.03
CA GLU A 122 -3.74 39.70 -19.83
C GLU A 122 -3.39 38.25 -19.46
N GLU A 123 -2.28 37.70 -19.97
CA GLU A 123 -1.81 36.36 -19.59
C GLU A 123 -1.24 36.33 -18.17
N THR A 124 -0.79 37.49 -17.66
CA THR A 124 -0.20 37.59 -16.32
C THR A 124 -1.21 37.45 -15.18
N THR A 125 -2.48 37.82 -15.38
CA THR A 125 -3.53 37.75 -14.33
C THR A 125 -3.97 36.31 -14.06
N PHE A 126 -4.15 35.50 -15.11
CA PHE A 126 -4.46 34.06 -14.99
C PHE A 126 -3.33 33.31 -14.27
N VAL A 127 -2.08 33.62 -14.60
CA VAL A 127 -0.91 33.04 -13.93
C VAL A 127 -0.79 33.49 -12.48
N SER A 128 -1.10 34.75 -12.15
CA SER A 128 -1.10 35.25 -10.78
C SER A 128 -2.09 34.48 -9.88
N ASN A 129 -3.30 34.21 -10.38
CA ASN A 129 -4.28 33.39 -9.65
C ASN A 129 -3.83 31.93 -9.50
N GLY A 130 -3.21 31.37 -10.55
CA GLY A 130 -2.62 30.04 -10.50
C GLY A 130 -1.50 29.91 -9.47
N LEU A 131 -0.60 30.90 -9.37
CA LEU A 131 0.48 30.91 -8.39
C LEU A 131 -0.02 31.08 -6.95
N LEU A 132 -1.13 31.79 -6.75
CA LEU A 132 -1.81 31.84 -5.45
C LEU A 132 -2.30 30.45 -5.05
N LEU A 133 -2.96 29.72 -5.95
CA LEU A 133 -3.40 28.34 -5.70
C LEU A 133 -2.24 27.40 -5.40
N VAL A 134 -1.12 27.52 -6.14
CA VAL A 134 0.12 26.78 -5.85
C VAL A 134 0.65 27.08 -4.45
N SER A 135 0.62 28.35 -4.04
CA SER A 135 1.08 28.77 -2.71
C SER A 135 0.18 28.24 -1.60
N CYS A 136 -1.14 28.27 -1.80
CA CYS A 136 -2.10 27.65 -0.89
C CYS A 136 -1.88 26.14 -0.79
N LEU A 137 -1.69 25.44 -1.92
CA LEU A 137 -1.40 24.01 -1.94
C LEU A 137 -0.12 23.71 -1.15
N ALA A 138 0.96 24.46 -1.39
CA ALA A 138 2.20 24.29 -0.66
C ALA A 138 2.01 24.44 0.86
N ALA A 139 1.28 25.48 1.30
CA ALA A 139 0.96 25.67 2.72
C ALA A 139 0.16 24.50 3.30
N CYS A 140 -0.86 24.02 2.59
CA CYS A 140 -1.64 22.84 2.98
C CYS A 140 -0.75 21.59 3.10
N THR A 141 0.12 21.33 2.12
CA THR A 141 1.06 20.20 2.14
C THR A 141 2.01 20.28 3.34
N PHE A 142 2.52 21.47 3.68
CA PHE A 142 3.37 21.62 4.87
C PHE A 142 2.62 21.30 6.17
N ILE A 143 1.39 21.77 6.31
CA ILE A 143 0.54 21.49 7.48
C ILE A 143 0.26 19.99 7.57
N GLU A 144 -0.08 19.35 6.46
CA GLU A 144 -0.36 17.92 6.39
C GLU A 144 0.85 17.07 6.75
N LEU A 145 2.03 17.38 6.18
CA LEU A 145 3.27 16.67 6.50
C LEU A 145 3.65 16.82 7.98
N PHE A 146 3.45 18.00 8.55
CA PHE A 146 3.66 18.22 9.98
C PHE A 146 2.68 17.42 10.85
N SER A 147 1.40 17.38 10.45
CA SER A 147 0.36 16.59 11.12
C SER A 147 0.68 15.10 11.07
N MET A 148 1.03 14.58 9.90
CA MET A 148 1.43 13.19 9.69
C MET A 148 2.66 12.84 10.51
N TRP A 149 3.68 13.70 10.51
CA TRP A 149 4.87 13.51 11.34
C TRP A 149 4.51 13.37 12.83
N ASN A 150 3.64 14.26 13.33
CA ASN A 150 3.21 14.24 14.71
C ASN A 150 2.41 12.97 15.05
N LEU A 151 1.49 12.57 14.17
CA LEU A 151 0.69 11.35 14.33
C LEU A 151 1.60 10.12 14.38
N THR A 152 2.49 9.96 13.40
CA THR A 152 3.41 8.81 13.34
C THR A 152 4.34 8.80 14.56
N ARG A 153 4.76 9.95 15.08
CA ARG A 153 5.56 10.04 16.31
C ARG A 153 4.80 9.48 17.51
N ILE A 154 3.54 9.85 17.67
CA ILE A 154 2.68 9.36 18.76
C ILE A 154 2.44 7.85 18.60
N GLU A 155 2.14 7.38 17.40
CA GLU A 155 1.95 5.95 17.12
C GLU A 155 3.21 5.13 17.44
N VAL A 156 4.38 5.59 17.01
CA VAL A 156 5.67 4.92 17.32
C VAL A 156 5.94 4.91 18.82
N HIS A 157 5.63 5.99 19.53
CA HIS A 157 5.76 6.04 20.98
C HIS A 157 4.84 5.03 21.66
N LEU A 158 3.59 4.96 21.24
CA LEU A 158 2.61 4.00 21.75
C LEU A 158 3.03 2.55 21.45
N CYS A 159 3.50 2.26 20.25
CA CYS A 159 4.02 0.94 19.87
C CYS A 159 5.17 0.51 20.78
N ASN A 160 6.13 1.41 21.04
CA ASN A 160 7.29 1.13 21.89
C ASN A 160 6.91 0.89 23.35
N ILE A 161 5.84 1.52 23.87
CA ILE A 161 5.33 1.28 25.22
C ILE A 161 4.60 -0.07 25.29
N LEU A 162 3.74 -0.35 24.30
CA LEU A 162 2.87 -1.53 24.31
C LEU A 162 3.61 -2.83 23.93
N SER A 163 4.76 -2.75 23.28
CA SER A 163 5.56 -3.91 22.88
C SER A 163 7.03 -3.77 23.26
N PRO A 164 7.37 -3.81 24.56
CA PRO A 164 8.74 -3.64 25.03
C PRO A 164 9.69 -4.77 24.60
N GLU A 165 9.15 -5.93 24.23
CA GLU A 165 9.90 -7.10 23.75
C GLU A 165 10.29 -7.01 22.26
N ALA A 166 9.65 -6.12 21.50
CA ALA A 166 9.94 -5.91 20.09
C ALA A 166 11.12 -4.92 19.89
N PRO A 167 11.82 -4.96 18.74
CA PRO A 167 12.81 -3.93 18.41
C PRO A 167 12.17 -2.55 18.43
N ARG A 168 12.84 -1.58 19.08
CA ARG A 168 12.33 -0.21 19.17
C ARG A 168 12.18 0.40 17.78
N LEU A 169 10.97 0.87 17.49
CA LEU A 169 10.68 1.64 16.30
C LEU A 169 11.23 3.07 16.47
N SER A 170 11.87 3.59 15.43
CA SER A 170 12.43 4.94 15.41
C SER A 170 12.13 5.62 14.09
N LEU A 171 11.79 6.91 14.15
CA LEU A 171 11.57 7.77 12.99
C LEU A 171 12.84 8.46 12.51
N ALA A 172 13.96 8.33 13.22
CA ALA A 172 15.20 9.05 12.90
C ALA A 172 15.77 8.66 11.52
N THR A 173 15.45 7.47 11.02
CA THR A 173 15.92 6.97 9.72
C THR A 173 14.98 7.32 8.56
N TYR A 174 13.85 7.98 8.82
CA TYR A 174 12.85 8.26 7.80
C TYR A 174 13.20 9.53 7.03
N ASN A 175 13.23 9.42 5.69
CA ASN A 175 13.28 10.57 4.81
C ASN A 175 11.85 11.02 4.48
N TRP A 176 11.41 12.11 5.10
CA TRP A 176 10.04 12.62 4.95
C TRP A 176 9.69 13.09 3.54
N VAL A 177 10.69 13.51 2.75
CA VAL A 177 10.47 13.81 1.32
C VAL A 177 10.13 12.52 0.55
N LEU A 178 10.86 11.43 0.82
CA LEU A 178 10.54 10.13 0.21
C LEU A 178 9.19 9.58 0.69
N VAL A 179 8.83 9.80 1.96
CA VAL A 179 7.49 9.44 2.49
C VAL A 179 6.41 10.18 1.72
N PHE A 180 6.58 11.48 1.48
CA PHE A 180 5.63 12.28 0.71
C PHE A 180 5.52 11.81 -0.74
N ILE A 181 6.66 11.56 -1.41
CA ILE A 181 6.66 11.02 -2.77
C ILE A 181 5.98 9.65 -2.81
N ALA A 182 6.25 8.78 -1.85
CA ALA A 182 5.61 7.48 -1.74
C ALA A 182 4.09 7.62 -1.57
N MET A 183 3.63 8.57 -0.76
CA MET A 183 2.20 8.86 -0.58
C MET A 183 1.54 9.32 -1.88
N LEU A 184 2.18 10.21 -2.66
CA LEU A 184 1.68 10.63 -3.96
C LEU A 184 1.61 9.46 -4.95
N VAL A 185 2.66 8.64 -5.00
CA VAL A 185 2.72 7.47 -5.89
C VAL A 185 1.66 6.44 -5.50
N ASP A 186 1.51 6.14 -4.21
CA ASP A 186 0.53 5.17 -3.71
C ASP A 186 -0.91 5.61 -4.04
N ASN A 187 -1.25 6.87 -3.77
CA ASN A 187 -2.56 7.44 -4.10
C ASN A 187 -2.79 7.53 -5.62
N PHE A 188 -1.75 7.75 -6.42
CA PHE A 188 -1.90 7.71 -7.87
C PHE A 188 -2.16 6.29 -8.37
N LEU A 189 -1.41 5.31 -7.85
CA LEU A 189 -1.50 3.91 -8.25
C LEU A 189 -2.75 3.21 -7.72
N TYR A 190 -3.33 3.66 -6.61
CA TYR A 190 -4.49 3.01 -6.01
C TYR A 190 -5.67 2.93 -6.98
N PRO A 191 -6.16 4.02 -7.63
CA PRO A 191 -7.28 3.90 -8.58
C PRO A 191 -6.92 3.07 -9.81
N VAL A 192 -5.68 3.17 -10.30
CA VAL A 192 -5.20 2.32 -11.42
C VAL A 192 -5.25 0.85 -11.05
N SER A 193 -4.81 0.50 -9.84
CA SER A 193 -4.93 -0.83 -9.25
C SER A 193 -6.38 -1.26 -9.10
N ALA A 194 -7.25 -0.36 -8.65
CA ALA A 194 -8.67 -0.59 -8.45
C ALA A 194 -9.39 -0.93 -9.77
N PHE A 195 -9.20 -0.11 -10.80
CA PHE A 195 -9.68 -0.41 -12.15
C PHE A 195 -9.12 -1.73 -12.66
N ARG A 196 -7.82 -1.95 -12.50
CA ARG A 196 -7.19 -3.20 -12.93
C ARG A 196 -7.78 -4.40 -12.21
N SER A 197 -8.07 -4.33 -10.91
CA SER A 197 -8.69 -5.43 -10.15
C SER A 197 -10.15 -5.65 -10.56
N HIS A 198 -10.91 -4.59 -10.85
CA HIS A 198 -12.27 -4.71 -11.36
C HIS A 198 -12.35 -5.44 -12.71
N PHE A 199 -11.36 -5.26 -13.59
CA PHE A 199 -11.28 -6.02 -14.85
C PHE A 199 -10.55 -7.36 -14.71
N SER A 200 -9.53 -7.40 -13.85
CA SER A 200 -8.76 -8.60 -13.52
C SER A 200 -9.42 -9.30 -12.33
N GLN A 201 -10.44 -10.09 -12.61
CA GLN A 201 -11.12 -10.91 -11.60
C GLN A 201 -10.25 -12.11 -11.16
N SER A 202 -8.94 -11.91 -11.00
CA SER A 202 -7.98 -12.87 -10.48
C SER A 202 -6.80 -12.20 -9.74
N ILE A 203 -6.39 -12.82 -8.64
CA ILE A 203 -5.29 -12.36 -7.79
C ILE A 203 -4.40 -13.52 -7.36
N ASN A 204 -3.10 -13.25 -7.20
CA ASN A 204 -2.15 -14.20 -6.62
C ASN A 204 -1.92 -13.84 -5.16
N TRP A 205 -2.23 -14.77 -4.27
CA TRP A 205 -1.94 -14.66 -2.86
C TRP A 205 -0.92 -15.73 -2.45
N SER A 206 0.34 -15.32 -2.33
CA SER A 206 1.41 -16.20 -1.83
C SER A 206 1.50 -17.53 -2.59
N GLY A 207 1.33 -17.50 -3.91
CA GLY A 207 1.41 -18.69 -4.78
C GLY A 207 0.08 -19.42 -5.00
N ILE A 208 -1.00 -18.98 -4.35
CA ILE A 208 -2.36 -19.47 -4.59
C ILE A 208 -3.08 -18.44 -5.44
N ARG A 209 -3.66 -18.86 -6.57
CA ARG A 209 -4.40 -17.97 -7.45
C ARG A 209 -5.89 -18.10 -7.20
N TYR A 210 -6.52 -16.98 -6.90
CA TYR A 210 -7.96 -16.86 -6.67
C TYR A 210 -8.60 -16.22 -7.90
N TYR A 211 -9.76 -16.72 -8.28
CA TYR A 211 -10.58 -16.19 -9.36
C TYR A 211 -11.94 -15.80 -8.81
N LEU A 212 -12.32 -14.56 -9.05
CA LEU A 212 -13.61 -14.00 -8.68
C LEU A 212 -14.55 -14.08 -9.90
N LYS A 213 -15.83 -14.30 -9.64
CA LYS A 213 -16.91 -14.20 -10.61
C LYS A 213 -18.14 -13.68 -9.88
N ASP A 214 -18.75 -12.61 -10.39
CA ASP A 214 -19.95 -12.01 -9.80
C ASP A 214 -19.79 -11.67 -8.30
N GLY A 215 -18.63 -11.16 -7.90
CA GLY A 215 -18.36 -10.81 -6.49
C GLY A 215 -17.98 -11.97 -5.58
N LYS A 216 -17.92 -13.20 -6.11
CA LYS A 216 -17.69 -14.43 -5.35
C LYS A 216 -16.49 -15.20 -5.86
N ILE A 217 -15.78 -15.90 -4.98
CA ILE A 217 -14.70 -16.81 -5.36
C ILE A 217 -15.29 -18.01 -6.09
N ASN A 218 -14.91 -18.16 -7.35
CA ASN A 218 -15.38 -19.24 -8.22
C ASN A 218 -14.33 -20.34 -8.37
N LYS A 219 -13.05 -19.99 -8.37
CA LYS A 219 -11.96 -20.97 -8.56
C LYS A 219 -10.74 -20.61 -7.73
N ILE A 220 -10.10 -21.63 -7.15
CA ILE A 220 -8.83 -21.51 -6.43
C ILE A 220 -7.84 -22.49 -7.06
N GLU A 221 -6.74 -21.97 -7.61
CA GLU A 221 -5.64 -22.76 -8.16
C GLU A 221 -4.47 -22.76 -7.18
N ARG A 222 -4.08 -23.95 -6.73
CA ARG A 222 -2.89 -24.17 -5.90
C ARG A 222 -1.81 -24.81 -6.76
N SER A 223 -0.71 -24.09 -7.01
CA SER A 223 0.48 -24.69 -7.63
C SER A 223 0.97 -25.84 -6.74
N LYS A 224 1.07 -27.06 -7.30
CA LYS A 224 1.64 -28.22 -6.58
C LYS A 224 3.17 -28.14 -6.46
N ASP A 225 3.82 -27.27 -7.22
CA ASP A 225 5.26 -27.07 -7.15
C ASP A 225 5.63 -25.87 -6.26
N LYS A 226 6.52 -26.17 -5.29
CA LYS A 226 7.28 -25.28 -4.40
C LYS A 226 6.65 -23.89 -4.25
N GLY A 227 5.82 -23.74 -3.21
CA GLY A 227 5.26 -22.45 -2.81
C GLY A 227 6.35 -21.37 -2.71
N PRO A 228 6.01 -20.09 -2.94
CA PRO A 228 6.99 -19.03 -3.00
C PRO A 228 7.84 -18.99 -1.73
N LYS A 229 9.16 -18.94 -1.89
CA LYS A 229 10.13 -18.85 -0.78
C LYS A 229 9.98 -17.55 0.04
N HIS A 230 9.28 -16.55 -0.50
CA HIS A 230 9.13 -15.22 0.08
C HIS A 230 7.66 -14.83 0.19
N THR A 231 7.26 -14.35 1.37
CA THR A 231 5.91 -13.80 1.62
C THR A 231 5.91 -12.29 1.42
N ASP A 232 4.82 -11.72 0.90
CA ASP A 232 4.69 -10.27 0.69
C ASP A 232 4.75 -9.46 2.00
N LEU A 233 4.53 -10.11 3.14
CA LEU A 233 4.66 -9.54 4.48
C LEU A 233 5.98 -9.98 5.12
N ALA A 234 6.68 -9.06 5.79
CA ALA A 234 7.96 -9.29 6.47
C ALA A 234 7.88 -10.25 7.67
N TRP A 235 6.67 -10.59 8.12
CA TRP A 235 6.42 -11.24 9.42
C TRP A 235 7.04 -12.63 9.59
N LYS A 236 7.19 -13.43 8.52
CA LYS A 236 7.69 -14.81 8.67
C LYS A 236 9.15 -14.93 9.12
N HIS A 237 9.94 -13.87 8.98
CA HIS A 237 11.34 -13.89 9.42
C HIS A 237 11.58 -13.33 10.84
N LEU A 238 10.60 -12.63 11.43
CA LEU A 238 10.78 -12.00 12.75
C LEU A 238 10.64 -12.99 13.93
N TYR A 239 9.85 -14.06 13.77
CA TYR A 239 9.70 -15.11 14.80
C TYR A 239 10.49 -16.39 14.52
N GLY A 240 11.11 -16.51 13.35
CA GLY A 240 11.98 -17.63 13.00
C GLY A 240 13.45 -17.33 13.32
N LYS A 241 13.84 -17.42 14.60
CA LYS A 241 15.27 -17.42 14.98
C LYS A 241 16.03 -18.49 14.19
N LYS A 242 16.83 -18.06 13.21
CA LYS A 242 18.18 -18.56 12.95
C LYS A 242 19.00 -17.39 12.42
N ALA A 243 19.95 -16.96 13.24
CA ALA A 243 20.93 -15.94 12.92
C ALA A 243 21.63 -16.27 11.60
N ALA A 244 21.59 -15.34 10.65
CA ALA A 244 22.48 -15.33 9.50
C ALA A 244 23.23 -13.98 9.51
N PRO A 245 24.55 -13.97 9.29
CA PRO A 245 25.38 -12.77 9.45
C PRO A 245 25.03 -11.70 8.39
N PRO A 246 25.28 -10.42 8.68
CA PRO A 246 24.91 -9.31 7.79
C PRO A 246 25.72 -9.40 6.50
N LYS A 247 25.04 -9.61 5.37
CA LYS A 247 25.66 -9.43 4.05
C LYS A 247 25.72 -7.95 3.71
N THR A 248 26.95 -7.50 3.57
CA THR A 248 27.42 -6.19 3.11
C THR A 248 26.66 -5.66 1.89
N PHE A 249 26.43 -4.35 1.92
CA PHE A 249 25.71 -3.53 0.96
C PHE A 249 26.13 -3.71 -0.51
N PHE A 250 25.13 -3.55 -1.39
CA PHE A 250 25.12 -3.71 -2.84
C PHE A 250 26.02 -2.75 -3.66
N LEU A 251 26.88 -1.96 -3.01
CA LEU A 251 27.80 -1.03 -3.69
C LEU A 251 29.23 -1.59 -3.87
N GLY A 252 29.58 -2.70 -3.20
CA GLY A 252 30.89 -3.35 -3.35
C GLY A 252 31.04 -4.28 -4.57
N GLY A 253 29.93 -4.68 -5.20
CA GLY A 253 29.94 -5.61 -6.33
C GLY A 253 30.26 -4.96 -7.68
N LEU A 254 29.89 -3.68 -7.84
CA LEU A 254 30.09 -2.95 -9.09
C LEU A 254 31.54 -2.48 -9.28
N LEU A 255 32.23 -2.07 -8.21
CA LEU A 255 33.64 -1.66 -8.27
C LEU A 255 34.59 -2.83 -8.61
N ARG A 256 34.32 -4.04 -8.09
CA ARG A 256 35.18 -5.21 -8.37
C ARG A 256 35.08 -5.71 -9.81
N SER A 257 33.96 -5.47 -10.50
CA SER A 257 33.81 -5.86 -11.91
C SER A 257 34.60 -4.97 -12.88
N LEU A 258 34.91 -3.72 -12.48
CA LEU A 258 35.67 -2.78 -13.30
C LEU A 258 37.18 -2.95 -13.12
N GLU A 259 37.65 -3.26 -11.91
CA GLU A 259 39.08 -3.52 -11.65
C GLU A 259 39.58 -4.83 -12.29
N GLN A 260 38.69 -5.81 -12.51
CA GLN A 260 39.03 -7.09 -13.12
C GLN A 260 39.15 -7.04 -14.66
N TRP A 261 38.82 -5.90 -15.27
CA TRP A 261 38.91 -5.71 -16.73
C TRP A 261 40.26 -5.12 -17.20
N GLN A 262 41.13 -4.69 -16.27
CA GLN A 262 42.41 -4.04 -16.60
C GLN A 262 43.69 -4.86 -16.35
N GLN A 263 43.61 -6.17 -16.13
CA GLN A 263 44.82 -6.99 -15.94
C GLN A 263 45.02 -7.95 -17.13
N PRO A 264 46.21 -7.94 -17.78
CA PRO A 264 46.47 -8.79 -18.95
C PRO A 264 46.59 -10.26 -18.52
N LYS A 265 45.97 -11.15 -19.31
CA LYS A 265 46.06 -12.61 -19.18
C LYS A 265 47.52 -13.06 -19.18
N LYS A 266 47.99 -13.63 -18.06
CA LYS A 266 49.14 -14.54 -18.09
C LYS A 266 48.63 -15.95 -18.37
N PHE A 267 49.13 -16.50 -19.46
CA PHE A 267 49.21 -17.94 -19.70
C PHE A 267 50.32 -18.55 -18.83
N ASP A 268 50.38 -19.88 -18.86
CA ASP A 268 51.43 -20.81 -18.41
C ASP A 268 50.95 -21.61 -17.19
N GLY A 269 51.06 -22.94 -17.17
CA GLY A 269 51.61 -23.92 -18.10
C GLY A 269 51.43 -25.30 -17.48
#